data_AF-A0A1L0FWW6-F1
#
_entry.id   AF-A0A1L0FWW6-F1
#
_cell.length_a   1.000
_cell.length_b   1.000
_cell.length_c   1.000
_cell.angle_alpha   90.00
_cell.angle_beta   90.00
_cell.angle_gamma   90.00
#
_symmetry.space_group_name_H-M   'P 1'
#
loop_
_entity.id
_entity.type
_entity.pdbx_description
1 polymer ?
#
loop_
_entity_poly.entity_id
_entity_poly.type
_entity_poly.pdbx_seq_one_letter_code
_entity_poly.pdbx_strand_id
1 'polypeptide(L)'
;MSLFRSLQNSPATISIFHYAKQPASAKVYATLEKAYFRYNENKNQFQIDLNAKKMPTYDQFKDIYSHAVHGEAAKTVIQTCFPLLSDKKTSSLAEHFTTFKSLGVKTDRGFKIFSENEYVAIQEAFSQLVNESEPEIDPTELFRAPLVVDWDQNLIACDEDGLETILAKYKAAADEK
;
A
#
# COMPACT_ATOMS: atom_id res chain seq x y z
N MET A 1 19.83 0.12 -12.40
CA MET A 1 20.78 -0.84 -11.79
C MET A 1 20.86 -0.48 -10.31
N SER A 2 19.99 -1.08 -9.50
CA SER A 2 19.67 -0.63 -8.12
C SER A 2 20.38 -1.49 -7.07
N LEU A 3 20.81 -0.82 -5.99
CA LEU A 3 21.79 -1.19 -4.94
C LEU A 3 21.42 -2.40 -4.04
N PHE A 4 20.42 -3.21 -4.36
CA PHE A 4 19.85 -4.19 -3.41
C PHE A 4 20.19 -5.66 -3.65
N ARG A 5 21.00 -6.00 -4.67
CA ARG A 5 21.19 -7.41 -5.05
C ARG A 5 22.45 -8.12 -4.52
N SER A 6 23.12 -7.61 -3.49
CA SER A 6 24.34 -8.25 -2.96
C SER A 6 24.37 -8.45 -1.45
N LEU A 7 23.31 -8.99 -0.86
CA LEU A 7 23.44 -9.81 0.35
C LEU A 7 22.64 -11.10 0.13
N GLN A 8 23.33 -12.19 -0.19
CA GLN A 8 22.73 -13.49 -0.50
C GLN A 8 21.92 -14.14 0.65
N ASN A 9 21.76 -13.46 1.79
CA ASN A 9 21.07 -13.97 2.99
C ASN A 9 20.29 -12.87 3.77
N SER A 10 19.95 -11.72 3.16
CA SER A 10 19.11 -10.73 3.87
C SER A 10 17.64 -11.16 3.85
N PRO A 11 16.91 -11.03 4.98
CA PRO A 11 15.48 -11.28 5.01
C PRO A 11 14.73 -10.36 4.04
N ALA A 12 13.69 -10.89 3.39
CA ALA A 12 12.82 -10.08 2.55
C ALA A 12 12.13 -8.98 3.36
N THR A 13 11.82 -7.84 2.74
CA THR A 13 11.16 -6.72 3.44
C THR A 13 9.71 -6.63 3.01
N ILE A 14 8.80 -6.74 3.98
CA ILE A 14 7.37 -6.51 3.78
C ILE A 14 7.00 -5.21 4.51
N SER A 15 6.70 -4.16 3.77
CA SER A 15 6.22 -2.90 4.34
C SER A 15 4.70 -2.91 4.42
N ILE A 16 4.15 -2.41 5.53
CA ILE A 16 2.72 -2.17 5.69
C ILE A 16 2.46 -0.71 6.05
N PHE A 17 1.69 -0.03 5.19
CA PHE A 17 1.17 1.31 5.45
C PHE A 17 -0.16 1.17 6.19
N HIS A 18 -0.13 1.45 7.48
CA HIS A 18 -1.16 1.04 8.42
C HIS A 18 -1.88 2.24 9.06
N TYR A 19 -3.20 2.16 9.17
CA TYR A 19 -4.01 3.10 9.94
C TYR A 19 -4.94 2.38 10.92
N ALA A 20 -4.62 2.44 12.21
CA ALA A 20 -5.29 1.66 13.26
C ALA A 20 -6.78 1.98 13.45
N LYS A 21 -7.19 3.22 13.16
CA LYS A 21 -8.60 3.63 13.21
C LYS A 21 -9.44 2.90 12.15
N GLN A 22 -8.82 2.34 11.10
CA GLN A 22 -9.51 1.55 10.09
C GLN A 22 -9.49 0.05 10.45
N PRO A 23 -10.66 -0.59 10.70
CA PRO A 23 -10.72 -1.98 11.16
C PRO A 23 -10.08 -2.98 10.20
N ALA A 24 -10.23 -2.79 8.89
CA ALA A 24 -9.62 -3.65 7.87
C ALA A 24 -8.08 -3.64 7.98
N SER A 25 -7.49 -2.45 8.15
CA SER A 25 -6.05 -2.27 8.31
C SER A 25 -5.52 -2.93 9.59
N ALA A 26 -6.29 -2.90 10.68
CA ALA A 26 -5.94 -3.58 11.92
C ALA A 26 -5.95 -5.11 11.79
N LYS A 27 -6.94 -5.67 11.09
CA LYS A 27 -7.01 -7.12 10.83
C LYS A 27 -5.83 -7.62 10.01
N VAL A 28 -5.55 -6.96 8.88
CA VAL A 28 -4.43 -7.32 8.00
C VAL A 28 -3.10 -7.24 8.74
N TYR A 29 -2.88 -6.19 9.55
CA TYR A 29 -1.67 -6.07 10.37
C TYR A 29 -1.55 -7.20 11.39
N ALA A 30 -2.63 -7.53 12.11
CA ALA A 30 -2.63 -8.62 13.09
C ALA A 30 -2.35 -9.99 12.42
N THR A 31 -2.89 -10.21 11.22
CA THR A 31 -2.63 -11.43 10.44
C THR A 31 -1.17 -11.49 9.97
N LEU A 32 -0.61 -10.37 9.49
CA LEU A 32 0.80 -10.27 9.10
C LEU A 32 1.75 -10.49 10.31
N GLU A 33 1.43 -9.90 11.46
CA GLU A 33 2.21 -10.07 12.69
C GLU A 33 2.21 -11.54 13.15
N LYS A 34 1.04 -12.20 13.17
CA LYS A 34 0.95 -13.64 13.45
C LYS A 34 1.75 -14.48 12.46
N ALA A 35 1.70 -14.14 11.18
CA ALA A 35 2.46 -14.84 10.14
C ALA A 35 3.97 -14.68 10.34
N TYR A 36 4.43 -13.50 10.78
CA TYR A 36 5.84 -13.29 11.13
C TYR A 36 6.28 -14.23 12.25
N PHE A 37 5.53 -14.36 13.33
CA PHE A 37 5.92 -15.30 14.39
C PHE A 37 5.80 -16.77 13.98
N ARG A 38 4.86 -17.11 13.08
CA ARG A 38 4.59 -18.49 12.67
C ARG A 38 5.56 -19.02 11.62
N TYR A 39 5.88 -18.22 10.60
CA TYR A 39 6.66 -18.67 9.45
C TYR A 39 8.14 -18.29 9.56
N ASN A 40 8.51 -17.43 10.52
CA ASN A 40 9.84 -16.87 10.64
C ASN A 40 10.55 -17.28 11.94
N GLU A 41 10.62 -18.58 12.24
CA GLU A 41 11.21 -19.10 13.49
C GLU A 41 12.63 -18.56 13.76
N ASN A 42 13.47 -18.52 12.72
CA ASN A 42 14.84 -18.01 12.81
C ASN A 42 14.96 -16.50 12.53
N LYS A 43 13.85 -15.78 12.35
CA LYS A 43 13.80 -14.35 11.98
C LYS A 43 14.55 -13.95 10.70
N ASN A 44 14.84 -14.92 9.83
CA ASN A 44 15.69 -14.74 8.65
C ASN A 44 14.93 -14.77 7.31
N GLN A 45 13.64 -15.11 7.29
CA GLN A 45 12.87 -15.20 6.04
C GLN A 45 12.41 -13.82 5.56
N PHE A 46 11.76 -13.05 6.45
CA PHE A 46 11.31 -11.70 6.15
C PHE A 46 11.28 -10.81 7.39
N GLN A 47 11.19 -9.51 7.20
CA GLN A 47 11.02 -8.49 8.23
C GLN A 47 9.80 -7.63 7.91
N ILE A 48 9.08 -7.21 8.96
CA ILE A 48 7.94 -6.29 8.82
C ILE A 48 8.44 -4.86 9.04
N ASP A 49 8.20 -4.01 8.05
CA ASP A 49 8.39 -2.56 8.15
C ASP A 49 7.03 -1.87 8.34
N LEU A 50 6.74 -1.46 9.58
CA LEU A 50 5.47 -0.86 9.97
C LEU A 50 5.50 0.66 9.77
N ASN A 51 4.73 1.13 8.78
CA ASN A 51 4.52 2.55 8.49
C ASN A 51 3.15 2.99 9.03
N ALA A 52 3.08 3.24 10.33
CA ALA A 52 1.83 3.67 10.98
C ALA A 52 1.49 5.14 10.67
N LYS A 53 0.23 5.41 10.33
CA LYS A 53 -0.33 6.73 9.98
C LYS A 53 0.43 7.45 8.86
N LYS A 54 0.99 6.69 7.92
CA LYS A 54 1.79 7.23 6.81
C LYS A 54 1.34 6.63 5.49
N MET A 55 1.42 7.44 4.45
CA MET A 55 1.42 6.99 3.06
C MET A 55 2.85 6.63 2.63
N PRO A 56 3.02 5.85 1.54
CA PRO A 56 4.31 5.70 0.89
C PRO A 56 4.93 7.07 0.55
N THR A 57 6.24 7.15 0.43
CA THR A 57 6.85 8.32 -0.21
C THR A 57 6.58 8.29 -1.72
N TYR A 58 6.77 9.41 -2.41
CA TYR A 58 6.61 9.45 -3.86
C TYR A 58 7.54 8.46 -4.58
N ASP A 59 8.80 8.33 -4.13
CA ASP A 59 9.74 7.34 -4.67
C ASP A 59 9.27 5.90 -4.44
N GLN A 60 8.80 5.57 -3.23
CA GLN A 60 8.22 4.27 -2.93
C GLN A 60 6.99 4.00 -3.79
N PHE A 61 6.11 4.99 -3.95
CA PHE A 61 4.94 4.88 -4.82
C PHE A 61 5.33 4.64 -6.29
N LYS A 62 6.34 5.34 -6.80
CA LYS A 62 6.87 5.15 -8.15
C LYS A 62 7.47 3.75 -8.33
N ASP A 63 8.17 3.24 -7.33
CA ASP A 63 8.76 1.90 -7.36
C ASP A 63 7.67 0.81 -7.33
N ILE A 64 6.68 0.94 -6.43
CA ILE A 64 5.51 0.06 -6.36
C ILE A 64 4.80 0.04 -7.71
N TYR A 65 4.52 1.21 -8.26
CA TYR A 65 3.91 1.35 -9.56
C TYR A 65 4.73 0.62 -10.65
N SER A 66 6.03 0.88 -10.70
CA SER A 66 6.87 0.41 -11.80
C SER A 66 7.04 -1.11 -11.81
N HIS A 67 7.11 -1.74 -10.62
CA HIS A 67 7.53 -3.14 -10.44
C HIS A 67 6.43 -4.08 -9.93
N ALA A 68 5.42 -3.60 -9.20
CA ALA A 68 4.37 -4.44 -8.63
C ALA A 68 3.05 -4.37 -9.43
N VAL A 69 2.83 -3.29 -10.19
CA VAL A 69 1.58 -3.08 -10.93
C VAL A 69 1.69 -3.61 -12.36
N HIS A 70 1.62 -4.94 -12.50
CA HIS A 70 1.69 -5.63 -13.79
C HIS A 70 0.41 -6.41 -14.17
N GLY A 71 -0.61 -6.45 -13.30
CA GLY A 71 -1.88 -7.15 -13.55
C GLY A 71 -3.10 -6.39 -13.03
N GLU A 72 -4.30 -6.83 -13.43
CA GLU A 72 -5.57 -6.20 -13.04
C GLU A 72 -5.80 -6.23 -11.52
N ALA A 73 -5.37 -7.31 -10.84
CA ALA A 73 -5.45 -7.40 -9.38
C ALA A 73 -4.62 -6.28 -8.71
N ALA A 74 -3.35 -6.12 -9.09
CA ALA A 74 -2.49 -5.08 -8.54
C ALA A 74 -2.98 -3.66 -8.89
N LYS A 75 -3.54 -3.45 -10.09
CA LYS A 75 -4.18 -2.17 -10.45
C LYS A 75 -5.38 -1.88 -9.55
N THR A 76 -6.19 -2.88 -9.26
CA THR A 76 -7.36 -2.76 -8.38
C THR A 76 -6.93 -2.43 -6.95
N VAL A 77 -5.85 -3.03 -6.45
CA VAL A 77 -5.25 -2.69 -5.15
C VAL A 77 -4.84 -1.21 -5.12
N ILE A 78 -4.08 -0.73 -6.11
CA ILE A 78 -3.67 0.69 -6.16
C ILE A 78 -4.87 1.63 -6.27
N GLN A 79 -5.86 1.32 -7.10
CA GLN A 79 -7.08 2.11 -7.23
C GLN A 79 -7.91 2.14 -5.94
N THR A 80 -7.86 1.06 -5.17
CA THR A 80 -8.54 0.96 -3.87
C THR A 80 -7.79 1.76 -2.80
N CYS A 81 -6.47 1.61 -2.70
CA CYS A 81 -5.63 2.34 -1.75
C CYS A 81 -5.54 3.83 -2.06
N PHE A 82 -5.59 4.24 -3.33
CA PHE A 82 -5.53 5.63 -3.78
C PHE A 82 -6.80 6.00 -4.56
N PRO A 83 -7.92 6.32 -3.88
CA PRO A 83 -9.20 6.58 -4.52
C PRO A 83 -9.15 7.70 -5.58
N LEU A 84 -8.31 8.71 -5.37
CA LEU A 84 -8.12 9.85 -6.29
C LEU A 84 -7.51 9.47 -7.65
N LEU A 85 -6.96 8.25 -7.80
CA LEU A 85 -6.53 7.71 -9.11
C LEU A 85 -7.69 7.15 -9.93
N SER A 86 -8.77 6.75 -9.27
CA SER A 86 -9.94 6.21 -9.95
C SER A 86 -10.79 7.34 -10.51
N ASP A 87 -11.06 7.36 -11.81
CA ASP A 87 -11.93 8.36 -12.48
C ASP A 87 -13.43 8.19 -12.11
N LYS A 88 -13.77 7.70 -10.89
CA LYS A 88 -15.16 7.43 -10.52
C LYS A 88 -15.97 8.73 -10.55
N LYS A 89 -16.90 8.79 -11.51
CA LYS A 89 -18.07 9.67 -11.47
C LYS A 89 -18.87 9.33 -10.21
N THR A 90 -18.81 10.17 -9.19
CA THR A 90 -19.78 10.15 -8.10
C THR A 90 -21.04 10.88 -8.57
N SER A 91 -22.03 10.12 -9.04
CA SER A 91 -23.40 10.60 -9.07
C SER A 91 -24.03 10.35 -7.69
N SER A 92 -24.24 11.41 -6.89
CA SER A 92 -25.55 11.75 -6.28
C SER A 92 -25.46 12.67 -5.03
N LEU A 93 -26.22 13.77 -5.09
CA LEU A 93 -27.19 14.25 -4.07
C LEU A 93 -26.77 15.06 -2.83
N ALA A 94 -25.59 15.67 -2.75
CA ALA A 94 -25.38 16.74 -1.76
C ALA A 94 -24.42 17.81 -2.27
N GLU A 95 -24.82 19.05 -2.08
CA GLU A 95 -24.13 20.26 -2.47
C GLU A 95 -22.73 20.33 -1.84
N HIS A 96 -21.74 20.81 -2.61
CA HIS A 96 -20.35 21.11 -2.21
C HIS A 96 -19.37 19.94 -2.01
N PHE A 97 -19.08 19.18 -3.06
CA PHE A 97 -17.77 18.51 -3.16
C PHE A 97 -17.03 18.94 -4.43
N THR A 98 -15.85 19.52 -4.27
CA THR A 98 -14.93 19.77 -5.39
C THR A 98 -14.42 18.43 -5.88
N THR A 99 -14.86 18.00 -7.06
CA THR A 99 -14.29 16.84 -7.76
C THR A 99 -12.80 17.09 -7.98
N PHE A 100 -11.94 16.43 -7.20
CA PHE A 100 -10.52 16.30 -7.52
C PHE A 100 -10.38 15.35 -8.71
N LYS A 101 -10.57 15.88 -9.93
CA LYS A 101 -9.98 15.22 -11.09
C LYS A 101 -8.48 15.29 -10.87
N SER A 102 -7.85 14.17 -10.52
CA SER A 102 -6.39 14.09 -10.60
C SER A 102 -5.99 14.58 -12.00
N LEU A 103 -5.06 15.53 -12.09
CA LEU A 103 -4.44 15.92 -13.36
C LEU A 103 -3.51 14.82 -13.88
N GLY A 104 -3.29 13.80 -13.04
CA GLY A 104 -2.48 12.61 -13.21
C GLY A 104 -2.03 12.27 -14.64
N VAL A 105 -0.75 11.95 -14.74
CA VAL A 105 -0.06 11.68 -16.00
C VAL A 105 -0.49 10.30 -16.51
N LYS A 106 -0.95 10.24 -17.77
CA LYS A 106 -1.11 8.95 -18.46
C LYS A 106 0.26 8.39 -18.77
N THR A 107 0.51 7.20 -18.27
CA THR A 107 1.74 6.45 -18.55
C THR A 107 1.59 5.65 -19.84
N ASP A 108 2.70 5.25 -20.45
CA ASP A 108 2.72 4.39 -21.65
C ASP A 108 1.95 3.07 -21.46
N ARG A 109 1.76 2.65 -20.20
CA ARG A 109 0.97 1.48 -19.81
C ARG A 109 -0.54 1.73 -19.77
N GLY A 110 -1.00 2.92 -20.18
CA GLY A 110 -2.41 3.26 -20.35
C GLY A 110 -3.15 3.63 -19.06
N PHE A 111 -2.44 3.92 -17.97
CA PHE A 111 -3.07 4.28 -16.70
C PHE A 111 -2.52 5.56 -16.08
N LYS A 112 -3.38 6.15 -15.24
CA LYS A 112 -3.18 7.44 -14.60
C LYS A 112 -2.40 7.27 -13.31
N ILE A 113 -1.37 8.09 -13.12
CA ILE A 113 -0.58 8.17 -11.88
C ILE A 113 -0.53 9.62 -11.42
N PHE A 114 -0.28 9.86 -10.12
CA PHE A 114 -0.03 11.21 -9.62
C PHE A 114 1.29 11.75 -10.17
N SER A 115 1.33 13.05 -10.45
CA SER A 115 2.60 13.78 -10.51
C SER A 115 3.19 13.92 -9.09
N GLU A 116 4.49 14.20 -9.01
CA GLU A 116 5.19 14.38 -7.74
C GLU A 116 4.54 15.46 -6.86
N ASN A 117 4.26 16.63 -7.44
CA ASN A 117 3.65 17.75 -6.73
C ASN A 117 2.24 17.40 -6.21
N GLU A 118 1.44 16.69 -7.00
CA GLU A 118 0.12 16.21 -6.55
C GLU A 118 0.26 15.22 -5.40
N TYR A 119 1.21 14.29 -5.51
CA TYR A 119 1.43 13.27 -4.48
C TYR A 119 1.85 13.90 -3.14
N VAL A 120 2.77 14.85 -3.17
CA VAL A 120 3.24 15.57 -1.98
C VAL A 120 2.08 16.32 -1.31
N ALA A 121 1.27 17.04 -2.08
CA ALA A 121 0.11 17.74 -1.54
C ALA A 121 -0.91 16.79 -0.88
N ILE A 122 -1.18 15.63 -1.50
CA ILE A 122 -2.06 14.60 -0.94
C ILE A 122 -1.46 14.01 0.34
N GLN A 123 -0.15 13.74 0.35
CA GLN A 123 0.56 13.17 1.50
C GLN A 123 0.56 14.13 2.70
N GLU A 124 0.77 15.42 2.46
CA GLU A 124 0.70 16.46 3.50
C GLU A 124 -0.70 16.55 4.09
N ALA A 125 -1.73 16.63 3.24
CA ALA A 125 -3.13 16.67 3.67
C ALA A 125 -3.50 15.41 4.47
N PHE A 126 -3.13 14.21 4.01
CA PHE A 126 -3.37 12.97 4.74
C PHE A 126 -2.69 12.99 6.12
N SER A 127 -1.43 13.44 6.18
CA SER A 127 -0.66 13.50 7.43
C SER A 127 -1.27 14.45 8.45
N GLN A 128 -1.93 15.53 8.01
CA GLN A 128 -2.69 16.42 8.89
C GLN A 128 -3.93 15.70 9.43
N LEU A 129 -4.77 15.16 8.53
CA LEU A 129 -6.05 14.52 8.89
C LEU A 129 -5.89 13.29 9.80
N VAL A 130 -4.85 12.46 9.63
CA VAL A 130 -4.64 11.27 10.48
C VAL A 130 -4.19 11.59 11.90
N ASN A 131 -3.66 12.79 12.13
CA ASN A 131 -3.22 13.25 13.44
C ASN A 131 -4.31 14.04 14.18
N GLU A 132 -5.38 14.44 13.48
CA GLU A 132 -6.56 15.03 14.08
C GLU A 132 -7.43 13.97 14.79
N SER A 133 -8.00 14.37 15.93
CA SER A 133 -8.90 13.52 16.70
C SER A 133 -10.22 13.30 15.94
N GLU A 134 -10.78 14.39 15.42
CA GLU A 134 -12.04 14.48 14.67
C GLU A 134 -11.79 15.29 13.39
N PRO A 135 -11.22 14.68 12.33
CA PRO A 135 -10.97 15.38 11.10
C PRO A 135 -12.28 15.69 10.36
N GLU A 136 -12.36 16.87 9.74
CA GLU A 136 -13.52 17.29 8.95
C GLU A 136 -13.73 16.41 7.71
N ILE A 137 -12.64 15.87 7.16
CA ILE A 137 -12.60 14.99 6.00
C ILE A 137 -12.04 13.64 6.43
N ASP A 138 -12.67 12.54 6.01
CA ASP A 138 -12.16 11.20 6.29
C ASP A 138 -10.81 10.99 5.55
N PRO A 139 -9.69 10.70 6.27
CA PRO A 139 -8.40 10.40 5.64
C PRO A 139 -8.48 9.28 4.58
N THR A 140 -9.47 8.39 4.67
CA THR A 140 -9.68 7.29 3.73
C THR A 140 -10.10 7.76 2.33
N GLU A 141 -10.50 9.02 2.16
CA GLU A 141 -10.74 9.62 0.85
C GLU A 141 -9.44 9.88 0.08
N LEU A 142 -8.36 10.16 0.81
CA LEU A 142 -7.03 10.40 0.25
C LEU A 142 -6.25 9.08 0.11
N PHE A 143 -6.24 8.26 1.17
CA PHE A 143 -5.54 6.99 1.19
C PHE A 143 -6.25 5.96 2.07
N ARG A 144 -6.62 4.83 1.45
CA ARG A 144 -7.25 3.69 2.15
C ARG A 144 -6.19 2.69 2.56
N ALA A 145 -5.89 2.65 3.85
CA ALA A 145 -5.07 1.61 4.44
C ALA A 145 -5.85 0.26 4.47
N PRO A 146 -5.18 -0.90 4.58
CA PRO A 146 -3.75 -1.08 4.52
C PRO A 146 -3.26 -1.11 3.07
N LEU A 147 -2.01 -0.69 2.86
CA LEU A 147 -1.24 -1.10 1.68
C LEU A 147 -0.07 -1.94 2.16
N VAL A 148 -0.05 -3.20 1.80
CA VAL A 148 1.06 -4.13 2.04
C VAL A 148 1.89 -4.23 0.77
N VAL A 149 3.20 -4.14 0.91
CA VAL A 149 4.16 -4.22 -0.19
C VAL A 149 5.25 -5.21 0.18
N ASP A 150 5.39 -6.25 -0.62
CA ASP A 150 6.56 -7.14 -0.58
C ASP A 150 7.55 -6.68 -1.64
N TRP A 151 8.65 -6.08 -1.19
CA TRP A 151 9.69 -5.53 -2.07
C TRP A 151 10.55 -6.60 -2.75
N ASP A 152 10.59 -7.82 -2.20
CA ASP A 152 11.37 -8.92 -2.78
C ASP A 152 10.57 -9.64 -3.87
N GLN A 153 9.27 -9.85 -3.64
CA GLN A 153 8.36 -10.46 -4.61
C GLN A 153 7.77 -9.46 -5.60
N ASN A 154 7.89 -8.15 -5.34
CA ASN A 154 7.16 -7.09 -6.06
C ASN A 154 5.64 -7.33 -6.06
N LEU A 155 5.08 -7.71 -4.92
CA LEU A 155 3.64 -7.95 -4.75
C LEU A 155 3.03 -6.90 -3.82
N ILE A 156 1.76 -6.59 -4.04
CA ILE A 156 0.98 -5.68 -3.21
C ILE A 156 -0.37 -6.27 -2.83
N ALA A 157 -0.86 -5.89 -1.65
CA ALA A 157 -2.17 -6.30 -1.14
C ALA A 157 -2.83 -5.18 -0.32
N CYS A 158 -4.16 -5.18 -0.28
CA CYS A 158 -4.95 -4.27 0.58
C CYS A 158 -5.95 -5.00 1.48
N ASP A 159 -5.97 -6.33 1.43
CA ASP A 159 -6.90 -7.21 2.15
C ASP A 159 -6.20 -8.50 2.62
N GLU A 160 -6.95 -9.35 3.33
CA GLU A 160 -6.44 -10.61 3.87
C GLU A 160 -6.13 -11.63 2.75
N ASP A 161 -6.96 -11.70 1.72
CA ASP A 161 -6.76 -12.62 0.59
C ASP A 161 -5.47 -12.30 -0.20
N GLY A 162 -5.22 -11.01 -0.47
CA GLY A 162 -3.98 -10.56 -1.08
C GLY A 162 -2.78 -10.78 -0.17
N LEU A 163 -2.95 -10.60 1.14
CA LEU A 163 -1.89 -10.89 2.11
C LEU A 163 -1.53 -12.38 2.13
N GLU A 164 -2.52 -13.28 2.09
CA GLU A 164 -2.28 -14.73 2.01
C GLU A 164 -1.47 -15.10 0.77
N THR A 165 -1.73 -14.44 -0.37
CA THR A 165 -0.97 -14.63 -1.60
C THR A 165 0.51 -14.24 -1.43
N ILE A 166 0.79 -13.13 -0.75
CA ILE A 166 2.16 -12.71 -0.42
C ILE A 166 2.81 -13.73 0.52
N LEU A 167 2.08 -14.17 1.55
CA LEU A 167 2.57 -15.07 2.59
C LEU A 167 2.83 -16.50 2.10
N ALA A 168 2.25 -16.92 0.97
CA ALA A 168 2.37 -18.29 0.44
C ALA A 168 3.83 -18.73 0.24
N LYS A 169 4.70 -17.84 -0.25
CA LYS A 169 6.15 -18.10 -0.40
C LYS A 169 6.82 -18.43 0.93
N TYR A 170 6.53 -17.64 1.96
CA TYR A 170 7.15 -17.80 3.28
C TYR A 170 6.62 -19.03 4.02
N LYS A 171 5.33 -19.32 3.85
CA LYS A 171 4.72 -20.54 4.38
C LYS A 171 5.36 -21.78 3.77
N ALA A 172 5.50 -21.85 2.44
CA ALA A 172 6.16 -22.97 1.77
C ALA A 172 7.62 -23.14 2.25
N ALA A 173 8.36 -22.03 2.36
CA ALA A 173 9.74 -22.05 2.87
C ALA A 173 9.87 -22.44 4.35
N ALA A 174 8.80 -22.31 5.14
CA ALA A 174 8.75 -22.78 6.52
C ALA A 174 8.43 -24.28 6.59
N ASP A 175 7.54 -24.78 5.72
CA ASP A 175 7.15 -26.20 5.66
C ASP A 175 8.26 -27.11 5.09
N GLU A 176 9.20 -26.57 4.32
CA GLU A 176 10.37 -27.29 3.76
C GLU A 176 11.53 -27.51 4.75
N LYS A 177 11.46 -26.94 5.96
CA LYS A 177 12.50 -27.05 7.00
C LYS A 177 12.15 -28.06 8.08
#